data_AF-X1QMA1-F1
#
_entry.id   AF-X1QMA1-F1
#
_cell.length_a   1.000
_cell.length_b   1.000
_cell.length_c   1.000
_cell.angle_alpha   90.00
_cell.angle_beta   90.00
_cell.angle_gamma   90.00
#
_symmetry.space_group_name_H-M   'P 1'
#
loop_
_entity.id
_entity.type
_entity.pdbx_description
1 polymer ?
#
loop_
_entity_poly.entity_id
_entity_poly.type
_entity_poly.pdbx_seq_one_letter_code
_entity_poly.pdbx_strand_id
1 'polypeptide(L)' 'AFLAIQDDEEKINMARKVVKVDVYIPGCPPSADSIYYALTELVNGRIPVLEGDSLHYD' A
#
# COMPACT_ATOMS: atom_id res chain seq x y z
N ALA A 1 -19.56 23.22 -5.15
CA ALA A 1 -18.30 23.99 -5.07
C ALA A 1 -17.25 23.24 -5.86
N PHE A 2 -17.00 23.74 -7.07
CA PHE A 2 -16.15 23.16 -8.08
C PHE A 2 -14.76 23.78 -7.93
N LEU A 3 -13.97 23.37 -6.93
CA LEU A 3 -12.63 23.91 -6.72
C LEU A 3 -11.72 22.85 -6.12
N ALA A 4 -11.02 22.13 -6.99
CA ALA A 4 -9.61 21.75 -6.85
C ALA A 4 -9.20 20.81 -8.01
N ILE A 5 -9.37 21.24 -9.26
CA ILE A 5 -8.60 20.69 -10.38
C ILE A 5 -8.25 21.88 -11.29
N GLN A 6 -7.30 22.68 -10.83
CA GLN A 6 -6.40 23.43 -11.71
C GLN A 6 -5.01 22.84 -11.45
N ASP A 7 -4.47 22.22 -12.49
CA ASP A 7 -3.05 22.00 -12.83
C ASP A 7 -2.95 20.74 -13.70
N ASP A 8 -2.92 20.98 -15.02
CA ASP A 8 -2.54 20.04 -16.09
C ASP A 8 -1.03 19.77 -16.03
N GLU A 9 -0.59 19.07 -14.99
CA GLU A 9 0.72 18.40 -14.92
C GLU A 9 0.44 16.97 -14.41
N GLU A 10 1.07 15.96 -14.99
CA GLU A 10 0.76 14.54 -14.76
C GLU A 10 0.88 14.15 -13.27
N LYS A 11 -0.20 14.34 -12.51
CA LYS A 11 -0.19 14.21 -11.05
C LYS A 11 -0.17 12.75 -10.65
N ILE A 12 1.00 12.27 -10.19
CA ILE A 12 1.12 10.94 -9.60
C ILE A 12 0.21 10.88 -8.36
N ASN A 13 -0.74 9.95 -8.39
CA ASN A 13 -1.68 9.72 -7.29
C ASN A 13 -1.40 8.37 -6.65
N MET A 14 -1.55 8.30 -5.32
CA MET A 14 -1.52 7.02 -4.61
C MET A 14 -2.80 6.24 -4.91
N ALA A 15 -2.72 4.92 -5.08
CA ALA A 15 -3.88 4.06 -5.37
C ALA A 15 -5.07 4.29 -4.41
N ARG A 16 -4.79 4.51 -3.12
CA ARG A 16 -5.80 4.82 -2.08
C ARG A 16 -6.69 6.04 -2.36
N LYS A 17 -6.23 6.96 -3.21
CA LYS A 17 -6.95 8.19 -3.55
C LYS A 17 -8.05 7.93 -4.58
N VAL A 18 -7.86 6.91 -5.42
CA VAL A 18 -8.76 6.59 -6.53
C VAL A 18 -9.60 5.34 -6.26
N VAL A 19 -9.10 4.42 -5.43
CA VAL A 19 -9.80 3.19 -5.04
C VAL A 19 -9.60 2.90 -3.55
N LYS A 20 -10.53 2.14 -2.96
CA LYS A 20 -10.32 1.57 -1.64
C LYS A 20 -9.19 0.53 -1.72
N VAL A 21 -8.26 0.59 -0.78
CA VAL A 21 -7.16 -0.36 -0.62
C VAL A 21 -7.34 -1.08 0.70
N ASP A 22 -7.31 -2.40 0.67
CA ASP A 22 -7.60 -3.24 1.84
C ASP A 22 -6.37 -3.55 2.70
N VAL A 23 -5.19 -3.70 2.08
CA VAL A 23 -3.92 -3.97 2.77
C VAL A 23 -2.81 -3.11 2.16
N TYR A 24 -1.93 -2.58 3.02
CA TYR A 24 -0.73 -1.83 2.62
C TYR A 24 0.51 -2.60 3.08
N ILE A 25 1.47 -2.79 2.17
CA ILE A 25 2.78 -3.38 2.45
C ILE A 25 3.82 -2.27 2.22
N PRO A 26 4.43 -1.71 3.28
CA PRO A 26 5.37 -0.60 3.14
C PRO A 26 6.77 -1.09 2.71
N GLY A 27 7.52 -0.19 2.08
CA GLY A 27 8.91 -0.37 1.62
C GLY A 27 9.12 0.08 0.18
N CYS A 28 10.35 0.48 -0.17
CA CYS A 28 10.71 0.90 -1.53
C CYS A 28 12.02 0.22 -2.02
N PRO A 29 12.00 -1.09 -2.31
CA PRO A 29 10.84 -1.98 -2.34
C PRO A 29 10.55 -2.64 -0.98
N PRO A 30 9.32 -3.15 -0.75
CA PRO A 30 9.10 -4.06 0.36
C PRO A 30 10.01 -5.28 0.26
N SER A 31 10.42 -5.83 1.42
CA SER A 31 11.24 -7.04 1.45
C SER A 31 10.48 -8.25 0.87
N ALA A 32 11.22 -9.22 0.35
CA ALA A 32 10.64 -10.46 -0.19
C ALA A 32 9.82 -11.21 0.88
N ASP A 33 10.31 -11.22 2.11
CA ASP A 33 9.65 -11.88 3.24
C ASP A 33 8.34 -11.19 3.62
N SER A 34 8.28 -9.85 3.59
CA SER A 34 7.04 -9.09 3.83
C SER A 34 5.97 -9.40 2.78
N ILE A 35 6.36 -9.51 1.51
CA ILE A 35 5.43 -9.89 0.43
C ILE A 35 4.92 -11.32 0.64
N TYR A 36 5.83 -12.26 0.90
CA TYR A 36 5.49 -13.66 1.12
C TYR A 36 4.56 -13.87 2.32
N TYR A 37 4.85 -13.19 3.43
CA TYR A 37 4.01 -13.20 4.63
C TYR A 37 2.60 -12.68 4.33
N ALA A 38 2.47 -11.51 3.69
CA ALA A 38 1.16 -10.93 3.40
C ALA A 38 0.30 -11.85 2.53
N LEU A 39 0.88 -12.46 1.48
CA LEU A 39 0.17 -13.41 0.63
C LEU A 39 -0.24 -14.68 1.40
N THR A 40 0.64 -15.19 2.26
CA THR A 40 0.36 -16.38 3.07
C THR A 40 -0.78 -16.14 4.03
N GLU A 41 -0.85 -14.98 4.70
CA GLU A 41 -1.96 -14.62 5.58
C GLU A 41 -3.29 -14.55 4.81
N LEU A 42 -3.29 -13.86 3.68
CA LEU A 42 -4.50 -13.68 2.87
C LEU A 42 -5.04 -15.01 2.33
N VAL A 43 -4.17 -15.91 1.87
CA VAL A 43 -4.57 -17.25 1.40
C VAL A 43 -5.17 -18.09 2.53
N ASN A 44 -4.75 -17.86 3.78
CA ASN A 44 -5.32 -18.50 4.97
C ASN A 44 -6.54 -17.75 5.54
N GLY A 45 -7.05 -16.72 4.85
CA GLY A 45 -8.21 -15.93 5.28
C GLY A 45 -7.94 -15.00 6.47
N ARG A 46 -6.67 -14.67 6.72
CA ARG A 46 -6.23 -13.76 7.80
C ARG A 46 -5.83 -12.40 7.25
N ILE A 47 -5.96 -11.36 8.07
CA ILE A 47 -5.46 -10.03 7.74
C ILE A 47 -4.01 -9.93 8.24
N PRO A 48 -3.04 -9.61 7.37
CA PRO A 48 -1.65 -9.55 7.78
C PRO A 48 -1.40 -8.40 8.75
N VAL A 49 -0.59 -8.68 9.77
CA VAL A 49 -0.13 -7.70 10.77
C VAL A 49 1.36 -7.48 10.55
N LEU A 50 1.71 -6.30 10.03
CA LEU A 50 3.10 -5.95 9.73
C LEU A 50 3.74 -5.28 10.95
N GLU A 51 4.72 -5.95 11.54
CA GLU A 51 5.44 -5.53 12.74
C GLU A 51 6.94 -5.80 12.59
N GLY A 52 7.76 -5.13 13.40
CA GLY A 52 9.21 -5.32 13.43
C GLY A 52 9.87 -5.20 12.06
N ASP A 53 10.64 -6.22 11.69
CA ASP A 53 11.44 -6.29 10.45
C ASP A 53 10.59 -6.30 9.16
N SER A 54 9.26 -6.43 9.26
CA SER A 54 8.36 -6.35 8.11
C SER A 54 7.81 -4.94 7.85
N LEU A 55 8.12 -3.98 8.74
CA LEU A 55 7.60 -2.61 8.73
C LEU A 55 8.72 -1.59 8.50
N HIS A 56 9.04 -1.37 7.23
CA HIS A 56 10.09 -0.43 6.79
C HIS A 56 9.57 0.52 5.70
N TYR A 57 10.13 1.73 5.64
CA TYR A 57 9.68 2.81 4.74
C TYR A 57 10.80 3.40 3.88
N ASP A 58 12.03 2.95 4.10
CA ASP A 58 13.22 3.29 3.34
C ASP A 58 13.28 2.60 1.97
#